data_AF-A0A7V1ZF96-F1
#
_entry.id   AF-A0A7V1ZF96-F1
#
_cell.length_a   1.000
_cell.length_b   1.000
_cell.length_c   1.000
_cell.angle_alpha   90.00
_cell.angle_beta   90.00
_cell.angle_gamma   90.00
#
_symmetry.space_group_name_H-M   'P 1'
#
loop_
_entity.id
_entity.type
_entity.pdbx_description
1 polymer ?
#
loop_
_entity_poly.entity_id
_entity_poly.type
_entity_poly.pdbx_seq_one_letter_code
_entity_poly.pdbx_strand_id
1 'polypeptide(L)'
;MDIKNNDLIKIIKNHYGDEFEKFIEWARFPLRPIIRINTIKADVNDVYNRLTNKGFILSKINFINFAFRVEYYPYEIGKTLEHYLGYIYV
;
A
#
# COMPACT_ATOMS: atom_id res chain seq x y z
N MET A 1 -22.46 8.45 1.36
CA MET A 1 -22.40 7.27 2.25
C MET A 1 -22.19 7.80 3.65
N ASP A 2 -23.25 7.83 4.45
CA ASP A 2 -23.25 8.47 5.77
C ASP A 2 -22.40 7.66 6.76
N ILE A 3 -21.40 8.31 7.36
CA ILE A 3 -20.63 7.73 8.46
C ILE A 3 -21.58 7.72 9.67
N LYS A 4 -22.19 6.56 9.95
CA LYS A 4 -23.29 6.42 10.93
C LYS A 4 -22.89 6.54 12.40
N ASN A 5 -21.60 6.68 12.71
CA ASN A 5 -21.11 6.72 14.10
C ASN A 5 -20.74 8.14 14.52
N ASN A 6 -21.73 8.87 15.03
CA ASN A 6 -21.58 10.25 15.49
C ASN A 6 -20.61 10.38 16.68
N ASP A 7 -20.52 9.38 17.55
CA ASP A 7 -19.60 9.41 18.70
C ASP A 7 -18.15 9.30 18.25
N LEU A 8 -17.86 8.42 17.29
CA LEU A 8 -16.53 8.30 16.70
C LEU A 8 -16.11 9.59 16.00
N ILE A 9 -17.00 10.20 15.20
CA ILE A 9 -16.74 11.47 14.53
C ILE A 9 -16.41 12.56 15.56
N LYS A 10 -17.17 12.63 16.66
CA LYS A 10 -16.94 13.61 17.72
C LYS A 10 -15.58 13.41 18.39
N ILE A 11 -15.19 12.17 18.68
CA ILE A 11 -13.87 11.85 19.24
C ILE A 11 -12.75 12.27 18.28
N ILE A 12 -12.84 11.89 17.00
CA ILE A 12 -11.84 12.23 15.98
C ILE A 12 -11.76 13.75 15.80
N LYS A 13 -12.89 14.44 15.71
CA LYS A 13 -12.94 15.91 15.58
C LYS A 13 -12.32 16.61 16.79
N ASN A 14 -12.59 16.13 18.00
CA ASN A 14 -11.98 16.68 19.22
C ASN A 14 -10.47 16.45 19.25
N HIS A 15 -9.98 15.34 18.69
CA HIS A 15 -8.55 15.02 18.65
C HIS A 15 -7.78 15.85 17.61
N TYR A 16 -8.31 15.95 16.39
CA TYR A 16 -7.63 16.62 15.27
C TYR A 16 -7.95 18.12 15.15
N GLY A 17 -8.99 18.62 15.82
CA GLY A 17 -9.38 20.03 15.80
C GLY A 17 -9.54 20.57 14.38
N ASP A 18 -8.74 21.58 14.04
CA ASP A 18 -8.76 22.23 12.73
C ASP A 18 -8.26 21.33 11.58
N GLU A 19 -7.48 20.28 11.89
CA GLU A 19 -7.02 19.31 10.88
C GLU A 19 -8.07 18.22 10.56
N PHE A 20 -9.20 18.21 11.26
CA PHE A 20 -10.22 17.18 11.12
C PHE A 20 -10.69 17.00 9.68
N GLU A 21 -11.03 18.09 8.98
CA GLU A 21 -11.54 18.00 7.60
C GLU A 21 -10.47 17.43 6.66
N LYS A 22 -9.22 17.86 6.83
CA LYS A 22 -8.08 17.33 6.06
C LYS A 22 -7.86 15.86 6.33
N PHE A 23 -7.93 15.42 7.59
CA PHE A 23 -7.80 14.00 7.94
C PHE A 23 -8.89 13.17 7.25
N ILE A 24 -10.16 13.60 7.33
CA ILE A 24 -11.28 12.90 6.71
C ILE A 24 -11.15 12.87 5.19
N GLU A 25 -10.66 13.94 4.57
CA GLU A 25 -10.34 13.98 3.14
C GLU A 25 -9.31 12.89 2.80
N TRP A 26 -8.18 12.85 3.50
CA TRP A 26 -7.11 11.86 3.27
C TRP A 26 -7.57 10.42 3.52
N ALA A 27 -8.37 10.19 4.57
CA ALA A 27 -8.87 8.87 4.93
C ALA A 27 -9.84 8.27 3.89
N ARG A 28 -10.39 9.09 2.99
CA ARG A 28 -11.28 8.64 1.91
C ARG A 28 -10.54 8.16 0.67
N PHE A 29 -9.26 8.51 0.52
CA PHE A 29 -8.52 8.06 -0.65
C PHE A 29 -8.19 6.57 -0.55
N PRO A 30 -8.33 5.81 -1.65
CA PRO A 30 -7.91 4.42 -1.66
C PRO A 30 -6.39 4.35 -1.40
N LEU A 31 -6.02 3.43 -0.52
CA LEU A 31 -4.61 3.15 -0.25
C LEU A 31 -3.96 2.56 -1.49
N ARG A 32 -2.83 3.14 -1.90
CA ARG A 32 -1.98 2.53 -2.92
C ARG A 32 -1.27 1.32 -2.30
N PRO A 33 -1.35 0.12 -2.90
CA PRO A 33 -0.69 -1.06 -2.37
C PRO A 33 0.81 -0.84 -2.20
N ILE A 34 1.35 -1.32 -1.09
CA ILE A 34 2.79 -1.38 -0.85
C ILE A 34 3.13 -2.86 -0.72
N ILE A 35 4.17 -3.30 -1.41
CA ILE A 35 4.68 -4.67 -1.26
C ILE A 35 5.97 -4.68 -0.45
N ARG A 36 6.09 -5.66 0.44
CA ARG A 36 7.33 -6.01 1.14
C ARG A 36 7.88 -7.29 0.55
N ILE A 37 9.12 -7.27 0.07
CA ILE A 37 9.81 -8.45 -0.43
C ILE A 37 10.29 -9.29 0.75
N ASN A 38 10.06 -10.60 0.66
CA ASN A 38 10.54 -11.58 1.60
C ASN A 38 12.00 -11.96 1.30
N THR A 39 12.93 -11.23 1.89
CA THR A 39 14.38 -11.42 1.70
C THR A 39 14.91 -12.77 2.20
N ILE A 40 14.12 -13.54 2.97
CA ILE A 40 14.45 -14.92 3.36
C ILE A 40 14.28 -15.87 2.17
N LYS A 41 13.35 -15.58 1.25
CA LYS A 41 12.97 -16.47 0.15
C LYS A 41 13.43 -16.02 -1.23
N ALA A 42 13.69 -14.74 -1.41
CA ALA A 42 14.04 -14.17 -2.71
C ALA A 42 14.87 -12.89 -2.58
N ASP A 43 15.69 -12.60 -3.58
CA ASP A 43 16.41 -11.33 -3.68
C ASP A 43 15.48 -10.17 -4.09
N VAL A 44 15.81 -8.97 -3.60
CA VAL A 44 15.04 -7.74 -3.84
C VAL A 44 15.04 -7.35 -5.32
N ASN A 45 16.20 -7.37 -5.98
CA ASN A 45 16.32 -6.96 -7.38
C ASN A 45 15.68 -7.99 -8.30
N ASP A 46 15.81 -9.28 -7.98
CA ASP A 46 15.17 -10.35 -8.75
C ASP A 46 13.64 -10.19 -8.76
N VAL A 47 13.03 -9.99 -7.59
CA VAL A 47 11.57 -9.81 -7.48
C VAL A 47 11.13 -8.50 -8.14
N TYR A 48 11.89 -7.41 -7.97
CA TYR A 48 11.63 -6.14 -8.65
C TYR A 48 11.59 -6.34 -10.17
N ASN A 49 12.65 -6.92 -10.74
CA ASN A 49 12.78 -7.15 -12.18
C ASN A 49 11.66 -8.06 -12.71
N ARG A 50 11.30 -9.13 -11.98
CA ARG A 50 10.21 -10.02 -12.36
C ARG A 50 8.87 -9.29 -12.45
N LEU A 51 8.57 -8.42 -11.48
CA LEU A 51 7.32 -7.65 -11.47
C LEU A 51 7.33 -6.57 -12.56
N THR A 52 8.42 -5.83 -12.74
CA THR A 52 8.49 -4.80 -13.78
C THR A 52 8.44 -5.39 -15.19
N ASN A 53 9.05 -6.56 -15.43
CA ASN A 53 8.95 -7.28 -16.70
C ASN A 53 7.52 -7.76 -17.02
N LYS A 54 6.66 -7.90 -15.99
CA LYS A 54 5.24 -8.21 -16.14
C LYS A 54 4.37 -6.97 -16.36
N GLY A 55 4.97 -5.78 -16.40
CA GLY A 55 4.29 -4.51 -16.64
C GLY A 55 3.86 -3.75 -15.37
N PHE A 56 4.30 -4.17 -14.17
CA PHE A 56 4.08 -3.39 -12.96
C PHE A 56 5.02 -2.17 -12.91
N ILE A 57 4.54 -1.06 -12.34
CA ILE A 57 5.38 0.11 -12.05
C ILE A 57 5.54 0.21 -10.54
N LEU A 58 6.79 0.14 -10.08
CA LEU A 58 7.15 0.11 -8.66
C LEU A 58 8.03 1.32 -8.32
N SER A 59 7.68 2.04 -7.25
CA SER A 59 8.51 3.11 -6.69
C SER A 59 9.09 2.68 -5.34
N LYS A 60 10.34 3.07 -5.07
CA LYS A 60 11.02 2.72 -3.81
C LYS A 60 10.39 3.45 -2.63
N ILE A 61 10.31 2.78 -1.49
CA ILE A 61 10.06 3.44 -0.20
C ILE A 61 11.39 3.93 0.36
N ASN A 62 11.53 5.25 0.55
CA ASN A 62 12.81 5.90 0.88
C ASN A 62 13.53 5.35 2.13
N PHE A 63 12.81 4.74 3.06
CA PHE A 63 13.34 4.25 4.32
C PHE A 63 13.31 2.72 4.46
N ILE A 64 12.84 1.98 3.45
CA ILE A 64 12.77 0.52 3.46
C ILE A 64 13.26 -0.04 2.12
N ASN A 65 14.48 -0.56 2.11
CA ASN A 65 15.16 -1.00 0.88
C ASN A 65 14.51 -2.23 0.20
N PHE A 66 13.68 -2.97 0.93
CA PHE A 66 12.99 -4.17 0.43
C PHE A 66 11.47 -3.96 0.29
N ALA A 67 11.00 -2.71 0.29
CA ALA A 67 9.59 -2.39 0.09
C ALA A 67 9.38 -1.38 -1.04
N PHE A 68 8.29 -1.57 -1.77
CA PHE A 68 7.96 -0.79 -2.95
C PHE A 68 6.48 -0.42 -2.94
N ARG A 69 6.16 0.81 -3.33
CA ARG A 69 4.78 1.19 -3.64
C ARG A 69 4.45 0.76 -5.07
N VAL A 70 3.27 0.19 -5.25
CA VAL A 70 2.76 -0.21 -6.55
C VAL A 70 2.03 0.98 -7.16
N GLU A 71 2.67 1.68 -8.10
CA GLU A 71 2.09 2.86 -8.76
C GLU A 71 1.15 2.45 -9.90
N TYR A 72 1.44 1.33 -10.57
CA TYR A 72 0.59 0.76 -11.60
C TYR A 72 0.67 -0.76 -11.56
N TYR A 73 -0.47 -1.41 -11.73
CA TYR A 73 -0.59 -2.86 -11.77
C TYR A 73 -1.43 -3.28 -12.99
N PRO A 74 -0.87 -4.06 -13.92
CA PRO A 74 -1.61 -4.55 -15.10
C PRO A 74 -2.69 -5.57 -14.72
N TYR A 75 -2.58 -6.15 -13.52
CA TYR A 75 -3.57 -7.00 -12.86
C TYR A 75 -3.30 -7.00 -11.34
N GLU A 76 -4.22 -7.51 -10.53
CA GLU A 76 -4.09 -7.51 -9.07
C GLU A 76 -2.77 -8.14 -8.59
N ILE A 77 -2.02 -7.43 -7.75
CA ILE A 77 -0.71 -7.87 -7.22
C ILE A 77 -0.80 -9.20 -6.46
N GLY A 78 -1.92 -9.47 -5.79
CA GLY A 78 -2.18 -10.71 -5.07
C GLY A 78 -2.33 -11.95 -5.98
N LYS A 79 -2.51 -11.74 -7.29
CA LYS A 79 -2.58 -12.82 -8.29
C LYS A 79 -1.21 -13.13 -8.93
N THR A 80 -0.15 -12.43 -8.53
CA THR A 80 1.19 -12.70 -9.04
C THR A 80 1.75 -14.03 -8.51
N LEU A 81 2.55 -14.72 -9.32
CA LEU A 81 3.30 -15.91 -8.87
C LEU A 81 4.19 -15.57 -7.67
N GLU A 82 4.77 -14.38 -7.63
CA GLU A 82 5.61 -13.88 -6.54
C GLU A 82 4.83 -13.85 -5.21
N HIS A 83 3.55 -13.46 -5.24
CA HIS A 83 2.69 -13.51 -4.05
C HIS A 83 2.42 -14.96 -3.62
N TYR A 84 2.04 -15.84 -4.56
CA TYR A 84 1.76 -17.26 -4.23
C TYR A 84 2.98 -18.02 -3.71
N LEU A 85 4.19 -17.71 -4.19
CA LEU A 85 5.44 -18.29 -3.69
C LEU A 85 5.87 -17.71 -2.32
N GLY A 86 5.19 -16.65 -1.86
CA GLY A 86 5.51 -15.93 -0.62
C GLY A 86 6.77 -15.08 -0.74
N TYR A 87 7.11 -14.64 -1.95
CA TYR A 87 8.21 -13.71 -2.20
C TYR A 87 7.82 -12.27 -1.89
N ILE A 88 6.53 -11.95 -1.92
CA ILE A 88 6.00 -10.63 -1.55
C ILE A 88 4.84 -10.75 -0.57
N TYR A 89 4.72 -9.73 0.28
CA TYR A 89 3.56 -9.46 1.13
C TYR A 89 2.97 -8.11 0.72
N VAL A 90 1.64 -8.01 0.68
CA VAL A 90 0.89 -6.78 0.36
C VAL A 90 0.43 -6.11 1.65
#